data_AF-A0A3D1VKC5-F1
#
_entry.id   AF-A0A3D1VKC5-F1
#
_cell.length_a   1.000
_cell.length_b   1.000
_cell.length_c   1.000
_cell.angle_alpha   90.00
_cell.angle_beta   90.00
_cell.angle_gamma   90.00
#
_symmetry.space_group_name_H-M   'P 1'
#
loop_
_entity.id
_entity.type
_entity.pdbx_description
1 polymer ?
#
loop_
_entity_poly.entity_id
_entity_poly.type
_entity_poly.pdbx_seq_one_letter_code
_entity_poly.pdbx_strand_id
1 'polypeptide(L)'
;MRCFSYQQENRIPANSALLRAEMEDFMAGNRTDWYGEVELLGESDAAQFYALLETITVRTGQDRALEDILCEEAAGYFAGSISAEQAAQNIQSRAGIYLQEQYGS
;
A
#
# COMPACT_ATOMS: atom_id res chain seq x y z
N MET A 1 19.67 -27.73 12.12
CA MET A 1 19.11 -26.68 12.99
C MET A 1 18.91 -25.45 12.12
N ARG A 2 17.72 -25.26 11.55
CA ARG A 2 17.44 -24.11 10.68
C ARG A 2 16.99 -22.97 11.60
N CYS A 3 17.77 -21.90 11.62
CA CYS A 3 17.54 -20.75 12.47
C CYS A 3 16.18 -20.14 12.15
N PHE A 4 15.28 -20.13 13.12
CA PHE A 4 14.19 -19.17 13.19
C PHE A 4 14.81 -17.78 13.22
N SER A 5 14.83 -17.08 12.07
CA SER A 5 15.06 -15.64 12.09
C SER A 5 13.73 -14.98 12.43
N TYR A 6 13.75 -14.12 13.45
CA TYR A 6 12.69 -13.21 13.88
C TYR A 6 12.20 -12.22 12.77
N GLN A 7 12.57 -12.45 11.51
CA GLN A 7 12.22 -11.63 10.35
C GLN A 7 10.93 -12.13 9.65
N GLN A 8 10.35 -13.23 10.13
CA GLN A 8 9.12 -13.83 9.61
C GLN A 8 7.85 -13.23 10.25
N GLU A 9 7.91 -11.96 10.64
CA GLU A 9 6.70 -11.19 10.89
C GLU A 9 6.35 -10.57 9.54
N ASN A 10 5.25 -10.98 8.90
CA ASN A 10 4.72 -10.54 7.60
C ASN A 10 4.57 -9.00 7.50
N ARG A 11 5.68 -8.28 7.56
CA ARG A 11 5.75 -6.83 7.65
C ARG A 11 6.56 -6.39 6.46
N ILE A 12 5.90 -5.64 5.59
CA ILE A 12 6.51 -4.99 4.44
C ILE A 12 7.74 -4.22 4.93
N PRO A 13 8.95 -4.49 4.40
CA PRO A 13 10.16 -3.84 4.86
C PRO A 13 10.10 -2.33 4.62
N ALA A 14 10.51 -1.55 5.62
CA ALA A 14 10.56 -0.09 5.53
C ALA A 14 11.64 0.44 4.58
N ASN A 15 12.49 -0.44 4.05
CA ASN A 15 13.57 -0.10 3.11
C ASN A 15 13.17 -0.51 1.69
N SER A 16 13.18 0.45 0.76
CA SER A 16 12.76 0.23 -0.63
C SER A 16 13.64 -0.75 -1.40
N ALA A 17 14.95 -0.82 -1.11
CA ALA A 17 15.84 -1.79 -1.74
C ALA A 17 15.56 -3.21 -1.24
N LEU A 18 15.29 -3.36 0.08
CA LEU A 18 14.92 -4.65 0.67
C LEU A 18 13.55 -5.12 0.16
N LEU A 19 12.59 -4.20 0.04
CA LEU A 19 11.26 -4.48 -0.53
C LEU A 19 11.36 -5.01 -1.96
N ARG A 20 12.19 -4.39 -2.80
CA ARG A 20 12.38 -4.82 -4.19
C ARG A 20 12.99 -6.21 -4.27
N ALA A 21 14.04 -6.48 -3.51
CA ALA A 21 14.68 -7.78 -3.45
C ALA A 21 13.69 -8.88 -2.99
N GLU A 22 12.84 -8.55 -2.02
CA GLU A 22 11.84 -9.48 -1.52
C GLU A 22 10.73 -9.78 -2.55
N MET A 23 10.26 -8.76 -3.28
CA MET A 23 9.32 -8.96 -4.39
C MET A 23 9.94 -9.77 -5.54
N GLU A 24 11.22 -9.60 -5.84
CA GLU A 24 11.93 -10.42 -6.82
C GLU A 24 11.99 -11.89 -6.40
N ASP A 25 12.20 -12.17 -5.11
CA ASP A 25 12.15 -13.54 -4.57
C ASP A 25 10.75 -14.16 -4.68
N PHE A 26 9.68 -13.38 -4.46
CA PHE A 26 8.30 -13.83 -4.67
C PHE A 26 8.01 -14.10 -6.15
N MET A 27 8.48 -13.26 -7.08
CA MET A 27 8.30 -13.48 -8.53
C MET A 27 9.13 -14.66 -9.05
N ALA A 28 10.29 -14.92 -8.44
CA ALA A 28 11.15 -16.06 -8.78
C ALA A 28 10.66 -17.40 -8.20
N GLY A 29 9.63 -17.38 -7.34
CA GLY A 29 9.13 -18.57 -6.64
C GLY A 29 10.08 -19.10 -5.57
N ASN A 30 10.98 -18.24 -5.06
CA ASN A 30 11.93 -18.59 -3.99
C ASN A 30 11.29 -18.53 -2.59
N ARG A 31 10.07 -17.99 -2.49
CA ARG A 31 9.32 -17.87 -1.25
C ARG A 31 8.32 -19.01 -1.10
N THR A 32 8.23 -19.54 0.11
CA THR A 32 7.27 -20.58 0.48
C THR A 32 6.53 -20.18 1.73
N ASP A 33 5.26 -20.54 1.80
CA ASP A 33 4.42 -20.36 2.98
C ASP A 33 4.85 -21.30 4.12
N TRP A 34 4.12 -21.24 5.23
CA TRP A 34 4.39 -22.11 6.39
C TRP A 34 4.22 -23.62 6.09
N TYR A 35 3.41 -23.96 5.09
CA TYR A 35 3.16 -25.33 4.64
C TYR A 35 4.16 -25.80 3.58
N GLY A 36 5.03 -24.92 3.09
CA GLY A 36 6.03 -25.20 2.07
C GLY A 36 5.52 -25.02 0.63
N GLU A 37 4.32 -24.47 0.46
CA GLU A 37 3.77 -24.13 -0.86
C GLU A 37 4.42 -22.84 -1.36
N VAL A 38 4.71 -22.77 -2.67
CA VAL A 38 5.36 -21.59 -3.26
C VAL A 38 4.39 -20.42 -3.27
N GLU A 39 4.76 -19.34 -2.60
CA GLU A 39 4.06 -18.05 -2.73
C GLU A 39 4.62 -17.34 -3.95
N LEU A 40 3.87 -17.40 -5.06
CA LEU A 40 4.25 -16.76 -6.32
C LEU A 40 3.49 -15.43 -6.47
N LEU A 41 4.23 -14.34 -6.63
CA LEU A 41 3.65 -13.06 -7.03
C LEU A 41 3.62 -12.98 -8.56
N GLY A 42 2.42 -12.81 -9.13
CA GLY A 42 2.26 -12.65 -10.57
C GLY A 42 2.89 -11.35 -11.08
N GLU A 43 3.42 -11.36 -12.30
CA GLU A 43 4.03 -10.17 -12.91
C GLU A 43 3.05 -8.98 -12.99
N SER A 44 1.76 -9.25 -13.25
CA SER A 44 0.70 -8.23 -13.28
C SER A 44 0.52 -7.56 -11.92
N ASP A 45 0.56 -8.34 -10.85
CA ASP A 45 0.28 -7.89 -9.49
C ASP A 45 1.49 -7.12 -8.95
N ALA A 46 2.70 -7.57 -9.28
CA ALA A 46 3.93 -6.83 -9.00
C ALA A 46 3.95 -5.48 -9.73
N ALA A 47 3.59 -5.46 -11.02
CA ALA A 47 3.52 -4.22 -11.79
C ALA A 47 2.48 -3.24 -11.22
N GLN A 48 1.31 -3.74 -10.81
CA GLN A 48 0.28 -2.93 -10.15
C GLN A 48 0.79 -2.35 -8.82
N PHE A 49 1.49 -3.14 -8.01
CA PHE A 49 2.08 -2.67 -6.76
C PHE A 49 3.11 -1.57 -6.97
N TYR A 50 4.01 -1.72 -7.95
CA TYR A 50 5.01 -0.68 -8.25
C TYR A 50 4.40 0.60 -8.82
N ALA A 51 3.39 0.48 -9.69
CA ALA A 51 2.65 1.63 -10.18
C ALA A 51 1.98 2.41 -9.03
N LEU A 52 1.40 1.69 -8.05
CA LEU A 52 0.90 2.31 -6.83
C LEU A 52 2.03 3.02 -6.06
N LEU A 53 3.15 2.33 -5.82
CA LEU A 53 4.29 2.88 -5.08
C LEU A 53 4.87 4.15 -5.72
N GLU A 54 4.89 4.23 -7.06
CA GLU A 54 5.34 5.40 -7.81
C GLU A 54 4.36 6.57 -7.76
N THR A 55 3.05 6.30 -7.61
CA THR A 55 2.04 7.36 -7.44
C THR A 55 2.01 7.93 -6.01
N ILE A 56 2.55 7.20 -5.03
CA ILE A 56 2.68 7.69 -3.66
C ILE A 56 3.79 8.75 -3.61
N THR A 57 3.39 10.02 -3.69
CA THR A 57 4.27 11.13 -3.34
C THR A 57 4.46 11.10 -1.83
N VAL A 58 5.66 10.73 -1.35
CA VAL A 58 6.00 10.88 0.08
C VAL A 58 5.96 12.37 0.41
N ARG A 59 4.82 12.83 0.91
CA ARG A 59 4.66 14.16 1.46
C ARG A 59 5.06 14.08 2.93
N THR A 60 6.35 14.26 3.20
CA THR A 60 6.85 14.51 4.55
C THR A 60 6.14 15.75 5.12
N GLY A 61 5.24 15.52 6.08
CA GLY A 61 4.55 16.58 6.83
C GLY A 61 3.11 16.83 6.41
N GLN A 62 2.29 15.79 6.26
CA GLN A 62 0.87 15.95 5.95
C GLN A 62 -0.02 15.90 7.19
N ASP A 63 -0.98 16.83 7.20
CA ASP A 63 -2.09 16.89 8.12
C ASP A 63 -2.72 15.52 8.30
N ARG A 64 -2.69 14.98 9.53
CA ARG A 64 -3.27 13.66 9.84
C ARG A 64 -4.72 13.54 9.39
N ALA A 65 -5.46 14.64 9.42
CA ALA A 65 -6.84 14.66 8.97
C ALA A 65 -6.99 14.39 7.46
N LEU A 66 -6.02 14.78 6.62
CA LEU A 66 -6.01 14.44 5.20
C LEU A 66 -5.68 12.95 4.97
N GLU A 67 -4.77 12.39 5.76
CA GLU A 67 -4.47 10.95 5.73
C GLU A 67 -5.69 10.12 6.17
N ASP A 68 -6.38 10.54 7.23
CA ASP A 68 -7.59 9.87 7.71
C ASP A 68 -8.69 9.87 6.63
N ILE A 69 -8.91 11.00 5.94
CA ILE A 69 -9.86 11.10 4.81
C ILE A 69 -9.47 10.13 3.68
N LEU A 70 -8.19 10.04 3.33
CA LEU A 70 -7.72 9.13 2.28
C LEU A 70 -7.93 7.67 2.67
N CYS A 71 -7.57 7.30 3.90
CA CYS A 71 -7.69 5.93 4.38
C CYS A 71 -9.15 5.47 4.50
N GLU A 72 -10.05 6.32 5.02
CA GLU A 72 -11.46 6.00 5.18
C GLU A 72 -12.15 5.70 3.84
N GLU A 73 -11.93 6.55 2.84
CA GLU A 73 -12.57 6.39 1.52
C GLU A 73 -11.91 5.27 0.70
N ALA A 74 -10.59 5.11 0.80
CA ALA A 74 -9.88 4.01 0.15
C ALA A 74 -10.26 2.64 0.77
N ALA A 75 -10.54 2.58 2.07
CA ALA A 75 -11.01 1.35 2.72
C ALA A 75 -12.29 0.82 2.09
N GLY A 76 -13.21 1.70 1.69
CA GLY A 76 -14.44 1.31 0.97
C GLY A 76 -14.14 0.68 -0.40
N TYR A 77 -13.14 1.19 -1.12
CA TYR A 77 -12.68 0.61 -2.39
C TYR A 77 -12.03 -0.76 -2.17
N PHE A 78 -11.10 -0.86 -1.21
CA PHE A 78 -10.42 -2.13 -0.90
C PHE A 78 -11.37 -3.20 -0.35
N ALA A 79 -12.44 -2.81 0.35
CA ALA A 79 -13.52 -3.70 0.76
C ALA A 79 -14.47 -4.09 -0.39
N GLY A 80 -14.25 -3.60 -1.62
CA GLY A 80 -15.09 -3.86 -2.79
C GLY A 80 -16.49 -3.23 -2.70
N SER A 81 -16.70 -2.31 -1.76
CA SER A 81 -18.01 -1.69 -1.49
C SER A 81 -18.31 -0.52 -2.42
N ILE A 82 -17.29 0.18 -2.91
CA ILE A 82 -17.39 1.31 -3.84
C ILE A 82 -16.32 1.19 -4.95
N SER A 83 -16.54 1.80 -6.11
CA SER A 83 -15.54 1.81 -7.19
C SER A 83 -14.36 2.74 -6.88
N ALA A 84 -13.25 2.57 -7.62
CA ALA A 84 -12.08 3.44 -7.50
C ALA A 84 -12.44 4.90 -7.82
N GLU A 85 -13.28 5.13 -8.83
CA GLU A 85 -13.76 6.45 -9.22
C GLU A 85 -14.63 7.07 -8.13
N GLN A 86 -15.49 6.28 -7.50
CA GLN A 86 -16.35 6.73 -6.41
C GLN A 86 -15.51 7.13 -5.18
N ALA A 87 -14.51 6.31 -4.81
CA ALA A 87 -13.58 6.63 -3.74
C ALA A 87 -12.77 7.90 -4.04
N ALA A 88 -12.28 8.05 -5.28
CA ALA A 88 -11.54 9.25 -5.70
C ALA A 88 -12.39 10.52 -5.63
N GLN A 89 -13.67 10.47 -6.03
CA GLN A 89 -14.60 11.59 -5.91
C GLN A 89 -14.83 11.99 -4.45
N ASN A 90 -15.05 11.00 -3.58
CA ASN A 90 -15.27 11.26 -2.15
C ASN A 90 -14.04 11.89 -1.50
N ILE A 91 -12.84 11.36 -1.80
CA ILE A 91 -11.56 11.90 -1.34
C ILE A 91 -11.41 13.35 -1.79
N GLN A 92 -11.62 13.65 -3.07
CA GLN A 92 -11.48 15.01 -3.61
C GLN A 92 -12.45 15.99 -2.96
N SER A 93 -13.70 15.58 -2.73
CA SER A 93 -14.70 16.39 -2.06
C SER A 93 -14.31 16.69 -0.60
N ARG A 94 -13.99 15.65 0.18
CA ARG A 94 -13.66 15.78 1.61
C ARG A 94 -12.35 16.51 1.83
N ALA A 95 -11.32 16.20 1.05
CA ALA A 95 -10.03 16.89 1.10
C ALA A 95 -10.16 18.37 0.69
N GLY A 96 -11.01 18.68 -0.29
CA GLY A 96 -11.28 20.05 -0.73
C GLY A 96 -11.92 20.91 0.37
N ILE A 97 -12.94 20.36 1.06
CA ILE A 97 -13.58 21.02 2.21
C ILE A 97 -12.55 21.27 3.31
N TYR A 98 -11.77 20.24 3.67
CA TYR A 98 -10.76 20.33 4.71
C TYR A 98 -9.71 21.41 4.41
N LEU A 99 -9.21 21.48 3.17
CA LEU A 99 -8.23 22.48 2.75
C LEU A 99 -8.82 23.91 2.76
N GLN A 100 -10.11 24.07 2.40
CA GLN A 100 -10.81 25.35 2.53
C GLN A 100 -10.94 25.78 4.00
N GLU A 101 -11.22 24.86 4.91
CA GLU A 101 -11.33 25.18 6.34
C GLU A 101 -9.98 25.55 6.97
N GLN A 102 -8.89 24.91 6.56
CA GLN A 102 -7.56 25.17 7.11
C GLN A 102 -6.84 26.39 6.51
N TYR A 103 -7.09 26.71 5.24
CA TYR A 103 -6.34 27.73 4.50
C TYR A 103 -7.22 28.81 3.85
N GLY A 104 -8.54 28.78 4.05
CA GLY A 104 -9.47 29.80 3.60
C GLY A 104 -9.55 30.98 4.57
N SER A 105 -8.52 31.83 4.59
CA SER A 105 -8.57 33.20 5.15
C SER A 105 -7.61 34.11 4.41
#